data_AF-A0A7M1Q6D4-F1
#
_entry.id   AF-A0A7M1Q6D4-F1
#
_cell.length_a   1.000
_cell.length_b   1.000
_cell.length_c   1.000
_cell.angle_alpha   90.00
_cell.angle_beta   90.00
_cell.angle_gamma   90.00
#
_symmetry.space_group_name_H-M   'P 1'
#
loop_
_entity.id
_entity.type
_entity.pdbx_description
1 polymer ?
#
loop_
_entity_poly.entity_id
_entity_poly.type
_entity_poly.pdbx_seq_one_letter_code
_entity_poly.pdbx_strand_id
1 'polypeptide(L)'
;MARRAQVEPEARAKPTPGSRESLWPLAMGPLLWTVHFVLSYATAAVWCAKVGGESGSLGGVRLAIGIYTVLTLSGIAIVIWRGLRKHRFGTATVPHDFDTPADRHRFLGFATVLLGGLSFVATLYVALPAVFIESCR
;
A
#
# COMPACT_ATOMS: atom_id res chain seq x y z
N MET A 1 -54.04 31.17 -8.48
CA MET A 1 -53.25 32.37 -8.82
C MET A 1 -52.68 32.89 -7.49
N ALA A 2 -51.39 33.01 -7.19
CA ALA A 2 -50.19 33.12 -8.02
C ALA A 2 -48.92 32.73 -7.22
N ARG A 3 -47.91 32.20 -7.95
CA ARG A 3 -46.45 32.40 -7.76
C ARG A 3 -45.81 31.85 -6.47
N ARG A 4 -45.31 30.60 -6.42
CA ARG A 4 -43.98 30.16 -6.91
C ARG A 4 -42.90 31.25 -6.82
N ALA A 5 -42.32 31.41 -5.63
CA ALA A 5 -41.08 32.13 -5.34
C ALA A 5 -40.71 31.81 -3.87
N GLN A 6 -39.57 31.28 -3.45
CA GLN A 6 -38.30 30.86 -4.05
C GLN A 6 -37.72 29.80 -3.09
N VAL A 7 -37.84 28.51 -3.39
CA VAL A 7 -36.80 27.57 -2.96
C VAL A 7 -35.95 27.45 -4.21
N GLU A 8 -34.96 28.33 -4.32
CA GLU A 8 -33.94 28.17 -5.33
C GLU A 8 -33.36 26.76 -5.12
N PRO A 9 -33.39 25.88 -6.14
CA PRO A 9 -32.73 24.61 -6.03
C PRO A 9 -31.25 24.94 -6.01
N GLU A 10 -30.70 25.08 -4.81
CA GLU A 10 -29.26 25.15 -4.55
C GLU A 10 -28.62 24.13 -5.49
N ALA A 11 -27.89 24.69 -6.46
CA ALA A 11 -27.52 24.03 -7.68
C ALA A 11 -27.16 22.58 -7.38
N ARG A 12 -27.92 21.63 -7.95
CA ARG A 12 -27.51 20.23 -8.01
C ARG A 12 -26.16 20.22 -8.72
N ALA A 13 -25.09 20.37 -7.96
CA ALA A 13 -23.74 20.25 -8.42
C ALA A 13 -23.70 18.86 -9.04
N LYS A 14 -23.59 18.82 -10.37
CA LYS A 14 -23.36 17.56 -11.07
C LYS A 14 -22.16 16.93 -10.37
N PRO A 15 -22.25 15.67 -9.89
CA PRO A 15 -21.07 14.96 -9.45
C PRO A 15 -20.14 14.95 -10.65
N THR A 16 -19.07 15.74 -10.60
CA THR A 16 -18.07 15.72 -11.66
C THR A 16 -17.50 14.29 -11.66
N PRO A 17 -17.25 13.68 -12.83
CA PRO A 17 -16.73 12.30 -12.92
C PRO A 17 -15.38 12.07 -12.21
N GLY A 18 -14.82 13.08 -11.53
CA GLY A 18 -13.57 13.06 -10.78
C GLY A 18 -13.70 12.93 -9.25
N SER A 19 -14.89 12.87 -8.66
CA SER A 19 -15.04 12.65 -7.20
C SER A 19 -15.04 11.16 -6.80
N ARG A 20 -14.39 10.30 -7.59
CA ARG A 20 -14.04 8.96 -7.11
C ARG A 20 -12.85 9.12 -6.19
N GLU A 21 -13.02 8.94 -4.88
CA GLU A 21 -11.87 8.70 -4.02
C GLU A 21 -11.01 7.61 -4.66
N SER A 22 -9.80 7.97 -5.07
CA SER A 22 -8.89 7.02 -5.68
C SER A 22 -8.52 5.96 -4.64
N LEU A 23 -8.92 4.71 -4.90
CA LEU A 23 -8.54 3.53 -4.11
C LEU A 23 -7.08 3.11 -4.35
N TRP A 24 -6.41 3.77 -5.28
CA TRP A 24 -5.03 3.50 -5.64
C TRP A 24 -4.06 3.47 -4.44
N PRO A 25 -4.08 4.45 -3.51
CA PRO A 25 -3.15 4.47 -2.38
C PRO A 25 -3.31 3.24 -1.47
N LEU A 26 -4.53 2.70 -1.37
CA LEU A 26 -4.86 1.52 -0.57
C LEU A 26 -4.16 0.26 -1.11
N ALA A 27 -4.10 0.13 -2.43
CA ALA A 27 -3.49 -1.01 -3.11
C ALA A 27 -1.96 -0.93 -3.21
N MET A 28 -1.35 0.26 -3.07
CA MET A 28 0.09 0.44 -3.26
C MET A 28 0.95 -0.37 -2.28
N GLY A 29 0.58 -0.44 -1.00
CA GLY A 29 1.31 -1.24 -0.01
C GLY A 29 1.38 -2.72 -0.42
N PRO A 30 0.23 -3.39 -0.61
CA PRO A 30 0.19 -4.77 -1.06
C PRO A 30 0.87 -5.00 -2.41
N LEU A 31 0.75 -4.08 -3.37
CA LEU A 31 1.40 -4.22 -4.68
C LEU A 31 2.93 -4.18 -4.58
N LEU A 32 3.48 -3.26 -3.78
CA LEU A 32 4.93 -3.19 -3.52
C LEU A 32 5.45 -4.48 -2.88
N TRP A 33 4.69 -5.02 -1.92
CA TRP A 33 5.00 -6.31 -1.31
C TRP A 33 4.96 -7.45 -2.34
N THR A 34 3.92 -7.54 -3.18
CA THR A 34 3.79 -8.59 -4.20
C THR A 34 4.95 -8.54 -5.18
N VAL A 35 5.34 -7.35 -5.66
CA VAL A 35 6.49 -7.19 -6.55
C VAL A 35 7.77 -7.67 -5.87
N HIS A 36 7.98 -7.30 -4.60
CA HIS A 36 9.14 -7.77 -3.83
C HIS A 36 9.17 -9.30 -3.68
N PHE A 37 8.03 -9.91 -3.36
CA PHE A 37 7.91 -11.35 -3.22
C PHE A 37 8.25 -12.07 -4.53
N VAL A 38 7.64 -11.64 -5.64
CA VAL A 38 7.88 -12.24 -6.96
C VAL A 38 9.34 -12.08 -7.37
N LEU A 39 9.94 -10.90 -7.21
CA LEU A 39 11.34 -10.67 -7.55
C LEU A 39 12.27 -11.56 -6.70
N SER A 40 12.08 -11.58 -5.38
CA SER A 40 12.92 -12.36 -4.47
C SER A 40 12.83 -13.85 -4.77
N TYR A 41 11.61 -14.36 -4.97
CA TYR A 41 11.37 -15.76 -5.31
C TYR A 41 11.95 -16.13 -6.68
N ALA A 42 11.68 -15.33 -7.70
CA ALA A 42 12.16 -15.59 -9.06
C ALA A 42 13.69 -15.57 -9.13
N THR A 43 14.35 -14.60 -8.47
CA THR A 43 15.81 -14.53 -8.42
C THR A 43 16.39 -15.77 -7.75
N ALA A 44 15.87 -16.20 -6.61
CA ALA A 44 16.35 -17.41 -5.93
C ALA A 44 16.14 -18.67 -6.79
N ALA A 45 14.94 -18.84 -7.35
CA ALA A 45 14.60 -20.00 -8.17
C ALA A 45 15.46 -20.08 -9.45
N VAL A 46 15.61 -18.96 -10.16
CA VAL A 46 16.44 -18.89 -11.38
C VAL A 46 17.91 -19.12 -11.05
N TRP A 47 18.40 -18.53 -9.95
CA TRP A 47 19.79 -18.73 -9.53
C TRP A 47 20.09 -20.19 -9.25
N CYS A 48 19.27 -20.86 -8.44
CA CYS A 48 19.48 -22.26 -8.11
C CYS A 48 19.32 -23.18 -9.33
N ALA A 49 18.37 -22.89 -10.22
CA ALA A 49 18.14 -23.72 -11.40
C ALA A 49 19.17 -23.53 -12.54
N LYS A 50 19.77 -22.35 -12.66
CA LYS A 50 20.57 -21.99 -13.86
C LYS A 50 22.01 -21.57 -13.59
N VAL A 51 22.36 -21.12 -12.39
CA VAL A 51 23.68 -20.53 -12.12
C VAL A 51 24.42 -21.26 -11.00
N GLY A 52 23.78 -21.42 -9.83
CA GLY A 52 24.43 -21.95 -8.63
C GLY A 52 24.54 -23.48 -8.58
N GLY A 53 23.61 -24.22 -9.19
CA GLY A 53 23.49 -25.66 -8.97
C GLY A 53 23.10 -26.02 -7.52
N GLU A 54 23.02 -27.31 -7.18
CA GLU A 54 22.54 -27.78 -5.86
C GLU A 54 23.40 -27.30 -4.67
N SER A 55 24.68 -27.03 -4.88
CA SER A 55 25.61 -26.56 -3.84
C SER A 55 26.07 -25.11 -4.01
N GLY A 56 25.45 -24.36 -4.93
CA GLY A 56 25.80 -22.96 -5.17
C GLY A 56 25.54 -22.07 -3.96
N SER A 57 26.49 -21.20 -3.65
CA SER A 57 26.32 -20.15 -2.63
C SER A 57 25.23 -19.16 -3.04
N LEU A 58 24.36 -18.79 -2.09
CA LEU A 58 23.35 -17.75 -2.27
C LEU A 58 23.88 -16.34 -1.99
N GLY A 59 25.18 -16.13 -1.75
CA GLY A 59 25.70 -14.81 -1.35
C GLY A 59 25.23 -13.64 -2.22
N GLY A 60 25.31 -13.79 -3.55
CA GLY A 60 24.82 -12.79 -4.51
C GLY A 60 23.30 -12.60 -4.48
N VAL A 61 22.55 -13.69 -4.32
CA VAL A 61 21.08 -13.67 -4.20
C VAL A 61 20.64 -12.98 -2.91
N ARG A 62 21.32 -13.24 -1.78
CA ARG A 62 21.06 -12.60 -0.48
C ARG A 62 21.25 -11.08 -0.58
N LEU A 63 22.33 -10.64 -1.24
CA LEU A 63 22.55 -9.22 -1.50
C LEU A 63 21.45 -8.61 -2.38
N ALA A 64 21.05 -9.29 -3.45
CA ALA A 64 19.97 -8.83 -4.33
C ALA A 64 18.62 -8.71 -3.58
N ILE A 65 18.25 -9.73 -2.81
CA ILE A 65 17.05 -9.72 -1.97
C ILE A 65 17.13 -8.56 -0.96
N GLY A 66 18.27 -8.35 -0.30
CA GLY A 66 18.47 -7.23 0.62
C GLY A 66 18.23 -5.88 -0.04
N ILE A 67 18.71 -5.67 -1.26
CA ILE A 67 18.46 -4.46 -2.05
C ILE A 67 16.96 -4.29 -2.34
N TYR A 68 16.29 -5.35 -2.82
CA TYR A 68 14.85 -5.31 -3.09
C TYR A 68 14.05 -5.00 -1.83
N THR A 69 14.41 -5.60 -0.70
CA THR A 69 13.76 -5.35 0.60
C THR A 69 13.88 -3.88 0.99
N VAL A 70 15.08 -3.29 0.94
CA VAL A 70 15.27 -1.88 1.32
C VAL A 70 14.46 -0.94 0.42
N LEU A 71 14.44 -1.18 -0.89
CA LEU A 71 13.65 -0.39 -1.84
C LEU A 71 12.14 -0.49 -1.55
N THR A 72 11.64 -1.70 -1.33
CA THR A 72 10.23 -1.95 -1.04
C THR A 72 9.81 -1.36 0.31
N LEU A 73 10.60 -1.55 1.37
CA LEU A 73 10.31 -0.97 2.69
C LEU A 73 10.27 0.56 2.63
N SER A 74 11.19 1.17 1.88
CA SER A 74 11.20 2.63 1.67
C SER A 74 9.91 3.09 0.97
N GLY A 75 9.48 2.38 -0.08
CA GLY A 75 8.22 2.66 -0.77
C GLY A 75 7.00 2.52 0.13
N ILE A 76 6.92 1.44 0.91
CA ILE A 76 5.82 1.19 1.85
C ILE A 76 5.80 2.24 2.97
N ALA A 77 6.96 2.64 3.50
CA ALA A 77 7.06 3.68 4.51
C ALA A 77 6.51 5.03 3.99
N ILE A 78 6.78 5.38 2.73
CA ILE A 78 6.21 6.57 2.08
C ILE A 78 4.68 6.46 1.97
N VAL A 79 4.15 5.29 1.61
CA VAL A 79 2.69 5.05 1.54
C VAL A 79 2.03 5.22 2.92
N ILE A 80 2.60 4.59 3.96
CA ILE A 80 2.13 4.70 5.34
C ILE A 80 2.14 6.17 5.78
N TRP A 81 3.26 6.88 5.54
CA TRP A 81 3.39 8.28 5.94
C TRP A 81 2.36 9.19 5.24
N ARG A 82 2.09 8.95 3.95
CA ARG A 82 1.03 9.65 3.22
C ARG A 82 -0.36 9.35 3.80
N GLY A 83 -0.64 8.09 4.15
CA GLY A 83 -1.88 7.69 4.83
C GLY A 83 -2.07 8.36 6.19
N LEU A 84 -1.00 8.43 7.00
CA LEU A 84 -1.00 9.11 8.30
C LEU A 84 -1.23 10.61 8.17
N ARG A 85 -0.58 11.28 7.21
CA ARG A 85 -0.82 12.71 6.95
C ARG A 85 -2.27 12.98 6.53
N LYS A 86 -2.86 12.10 5.72
CA LYS A 86 -4.26 12.17 5.30
C LYS A 86 -5.24 11.96 6.46
N HIS A 87 -4.92 11.08 7.40
CA HIS A 87 -5.72 10.83 8.60
C HIS A 87 -5.63 11.96 9.65
N ARG A 88 -4.47 12.61 9.80
CA ARG A 88 -4.22 13.66 10.81
C ARG A 88 -4.85 15.03 10.48
N PHE A 89 -5.40 15.23 9.30
CA PHE A 89 -6.10 16.48 8.94
C PHE A 89 -7.56 16.46 9.45
N GLY A 90 -7.85 17.19 10.53
CA GLY A 90 -9.21 17.50 10.99
C GLY A 90 -9.44 17.34 12.51
N THR A 91 -9.94 18.40 13.16
CA THR A 91 -10.32 18.44 14.59
C THR A 91 -11.84 18.31 14.79
N ALA A 92 -12.50 17.45 14.02
CA ALA A 92 -13.96 17.31 14.08
C ALA A 92 -14.37 16.44 15.29
N THR A 93 -15.14 17.04 16.18
CA THR A 93 -15.78 16.43 17.35
C THR A 93 -16.90 15.46 16.94
N VAL A 94 -16.94 14.30 17.58
CA VAL A 94 -17.94 13.20 17.51
C VAL A 94 -19.38 13.76 17.57
N PRO A 95 -20.37 13.28 16.76
CA PRO A 95 -20.67 11.86 16.41
C PRO A 95 -20.40 11.46 14.96
N HIS A 96 -19.68 10.34 14.78
CA HIS A 96 -19.28 9.75 13.49
C HIS A 96 -20.40 8.89 12.85
N ASP A 97 -21.59 9.46 12.63
CA ASP A 97 -22.76 8.73 12.11
C ASP A 97 -23.32 9.30 10.79
N PHE A 98 -22.54 10.17 10.14
CA PHE A 98 -22.98 10.83 8.90
C PHE A 98 -22.20 10.30 7.70
N ASP A 99 -22.92 10.00 6.61
CA ASP A 99 -22.37 9.54 5.33
C ASP A 99 -21.70 10.71 4.56
N THR A 100 -20.82 11.45 5.25
CA THR A 100 -20.14 12.63 4.71
C THR A 100 -18.89 12.21 3.92
N PRO A 101 -18.55 12.92 2.82
CA PRO A 101 -17.32 12.69 2.08
C PRO A 101 -16.04 12.79 2.93
N ALA A 102 -16.06 13.60 4.00
CA ALA A 102 -14.91 13.80 4.89
C ALA A 102 -14.59 12.55 5.73
N ASP A 103 -15.62 11.89 6.27
CA ASP A 103 -15.45 10.67 7.09
C ASP A 103 -14.93 9.49 6.25
N ARG A 104 -15.43 9.35 5.01
CA ARG A 104 -14.95 8.36 4.04
C ARG A 104 -13.46 8.54 3.73
N HIS A 105 -13.01 9.78 3.56
CA HIS A 105 -11.59 10.08 3.29
C HIS A 105 -10.67 9.65 4.43
N ARG A 106 -11.13 9.83 5.68
CA ARG A 106 -10.38 9.48 6.90
C ARG A 106 -10.31 7.98 7.11
N PHE A 107 -11.41 7.26 6.85
CA PHE A 107 -11.44 5.80 6.86
C PHE A 107 -10.46 5.22 5.84
N LEU A 108 -10.48 5.69 4.58
CA LEU A 108 -9.56 5.24 3.54
C LEU A 108 -8.09 5.55 3.89
N GLY A 109 -7.83 6.69 4.53
CA GLY A 109 -6.50 7.02 5.06
C GLY A 109 -6.03 6.01 6.12
N PHE A 110 -6.90 5.65 7.07
CA PHE A 110 -6.59 4.68 8.12
C PHE A 110 -6.40 3.26 7.56
N ALA A 111 -7.29 2.81 6.67
CA ALA A 111 -7.16 1.52 5.99
C ALA A 111 -5.84 1.41 5.19
N THR A 112 -5.39 2.51 4.58
CA THR A 112 -4.09 2.58 3.88
C THR A 112 -2.92 2.36 4.84
N VAL A 113 -2.99 2.92 6.04
CA VAL A 113 -1.95 2.72 7.08
C VAL A 113 -1.93 1.27 7.55
N LEU A 114 -3.11 0.67 7.82
CA LEU A 114 -3.21 -0.73 8.23
C LEU A 114 -2.66 -1.70 7.17
N LEU A 115 -3.09 -1.54 5.91
CA LEU A 115 -2.61 -2.39 4.82
C LEU A 115 -1.13 -2.15 4.53
N GLY A 116 -0.66 -0.91 4.62
CA GLY A 116 0.77 -0.58 4.52
C GLY A 116 1.57 -1.26 5.63
N GLY A 117 1.12 -1.20 6.88
CA GLY A 117 1.76 -1.85 8.02
C GLY A 117 1.80 -3.38 7.87
N LEU A 118 0.69 -3.99 7.45
CA LEU A 118 0.65 -5.43 7.15
C LEU A 118 1.64 -5.80 6.05
N SER A 119 1.69 -5.00 4.97
CA SER A 119 2.61 -5.22 3.84
C SER A 119 4.07 -5.08 4.28
N PHE A 120 4.38 -4.13 5.18
CA PHE A 120 5.71 -3.94 5.75
C PHE A 120 6.17 -5.21 6.50
N VAL A 121 5.31 -5.73 7.39
CA VAL A 121 5.61 -6.97 8.14
C VAL A 121 5.77 -8.15 7.18
N ALA A 122 4.89 -8.27 6.20
CA ALA A 122 4.96 -9.33 5.19
C ALA A 122 6.27 -9.25 4.36
N THR A 123 6.74 -8.05 4.02
CA THR A 123 8.02 -7.84 3.32
C THR A 123 9.20 -8.31 4.18
N LEU A 124 9.21 -7.98 5.47
CA LEU A 124 10.25 -8.47 6.38
C LEU A 124 10.22 -10.00 6.48
N TYR A 125 9.03 -10.59 6.58
CA TYR A 125 8.87 -12.04 6.64
C TYR A 125 9.42 -12.74 5.39
N VAL A 126 9.14 -12.19 4.21
CA VAL A 126 9.66 -12.69 2.92
C VAL A 126 11.19 -12.58 2.84
N ALA A 127 11.80 -11.60 3.49
CA ALA A 127 13.25 -11.42 3.51
C ALA A 127 13.98 -12.33 4.52
N LEU A 128 13.29 -12.86 5.54
CA LEU A 128 13.89 -13.71 6.58
C LEU A 128 14.66 -14.93 6.03
N PRO A 129 14.14 -15.71 5.06
CA PRO A 129 14.87 -16.85 4.51
C PRO A 129 16.23 -16.48 3.94
N ALA A 130 16.39 -15.30 3.36
CA ALA A 130 17.68 -14.83 2.85
C ALA A 130 18.71 -14.55 3.96
N VAL A 131 18.30 -14.49 5.23
CA VAL A 131 19.21 -14.38 6.38
C VAL A 131 19.69 -15.76 6.84
N PHE A 132 18.84 -16.78 6.78
CA PHE A 132 19.13 -18.11 7.33
C PHE A 132 19.59 -19.14 6.28
N ILE A 133 19.22 -18.97 5.01
CA ILE A 133 19.51 -19.93 3.94
C ILE A 133 20.75 -19.48 3.17
N GLU A 134 21.77 -20.34 3.15
CA GLU A 134 23.07 -20.05 2.52
C GLU A 134 23.32 -20.83 1.23
N SER A 135 22.58 -21.92 1.01
CA SER A 135 22.72 -22.85 -0.13
C SER A 135 21.40 -23.17 -0.81
N CYS A 136 21.45 -23.64 -2.06
CA CYS A 136 20.29 -24.05 -2.88
C CYS A 136 19.72 -25.44 -2.53
N ARG A 137 20.20 -26.04 -1.44
CA ARG A 137 19.82 -27.36 -0.94
C ARG A 137 18.93 -27.24 0.30
#